data_AF-A0A7Y9KHE1-F1
#
_entry.id   AF-A0A7Y9KHE1-F1
#
_cell.length_a   1.000
_cell.length_b   1.000
_cell.length_c   1.000
_cell.angle_alpha   90.00
_cell.angle_beta   90.00
_cell.angle_gamma   90.00
#
_symmetry.space_group_name_H-M   'P 1'
#
loop_
_entity.id
_entity.type
_entity.pdbx_description
1 polymer ?
#
loop_
_entity_poly.entity_id
_entity_poly.type
_entity_poly.pdbx_seq_one_letter_code
_entity_poly.pdbx_strand_id
1 'polypeptide(L)'
;MFAQLLTSVQLLLATLAVAGTPDLTAFGGATTAVAVTIALVAASVVLVAILAVAHPASGGASPPHPRRAIDISSPLTQSDPDAPGHPRPRAPQHAASAA
;
A
#
# COMPACT_ATOMS: atom_id res chain seq x y z
N MET A 1 -6.80 3.04 23.18
CA MET A 1 -5.86 1.99 22.72
C MET A 1 -5.97 0.71 23.56
N PHE A 2 -5.74 0.74 24.88
CA PHE A 2 -5.80 -0.47 25.73
C PHE A 2 -7.15 -1.21 25.69
N ALA A 3 -8.27 -0.50 25.79
CA ALA A 3 -9.61 -1.10 25.69
C ALA A 3 -9.90 -1.74 24.31
N GLN A 4 -9.30 -1.20 23.24
CA GLN A 4 -9.44 -1.72 21.88
C GLN A 4 -8.60 -2.98 21.66
N LEU A 5 -7.45 -3.07 22.32
CA LEU A 5 -6.63 -4.28 22.37
C LEU A 5 -7.30 -5.39 23.17
N LEU A 6 -7.95 -5.05 24.28
CA LEU A 6 -8.67 -6.02 25.12
C LEU A 6 -9.87 -6.62 24.37
N THR A 7 -10.63 -5.79 23.67
CA THR A 7 -11.80 -6.22 22.89
C THR A 7 -11.43 -7.06 21.68
N SER A 8 -10.33 -6.75 20.98
CA SER A 8 -9.84 -7.58 19.88
C SER A 8 -9.35 -8.95 20.35
N VAL A 9 -8.65 -9.02 21.49
CA VAL A 9 -8.23 -10.29 22.11
C VAL A 9 -9.44 -11.12 22.54
N GLN A 10 -10.45 -10.51 23.14
CA GLN A 10 -11.69 -11.20 23.54
C GLN A 10 -12.45 -11.76 22.33
N LEU A 11 -12.54 -10.99 21.26
CA LEU A 11 -13.19 -11.43 20.01
C LEU A 11 -12.43 -12.62 19.41
N LEU A 12 -11.10 -12.57 19.37
CA LEU A 12 -10.27 -13.66 18.87
C LEU A 12 -10.46 -14.94 19.71
N LEU A 13 -10.42 -14.82 21.04
CA LEU A 13 -10.65 -15.95 21.95
C LEU A 13 -12.04 -16.58 21.77
N ALA A 14 -13.07 -15.74 21.63
CA ALA A 14 -14.45 -16.20 21.41
C ALA A 14 -14.58 -16.96 20.08
N THR A 15 -13.95 -16.47 19.01
CA THR A 15 -13.97 -17.18 17.71
C THR A 15 -13.21 -18.51 17.76
N LEU A 16 -12.11 -18.59 18.51
CA LEU A 16 -11.33 -19.82 18.69
C LEU A 16 -12.10 -20.86 19.52
N ALA A 17 -12.83 -20.42 20.54
CA ALA A 17 -13.69 -21.28 21.35
C ALA A 17 -14.85 -21.88 20.53
N VAL A 18 -15.44 -21.09 19.62
CA VAL A 18 -16.51 -21.56 18.71
C VAL A 18 -15.98 -22.53 17.65
N ALA A 19 -14.74 -22.35 17.18
CA ALA A 19 -14.11 -23.25 16.21
C ALA A 19 -13.83 -24.66 16.77
N GLY A 20 -13.77 -24.81 18.09
CA GLY A 20 -13.50 -26.08 18.77
C GLY A 20 -12.05 -26.54 18.64
N THR A 21 -11.64 -27.45 19.52
CA THR A 21 -10.33 -28.12 19.42
C THR A 21 -10.51 -29.44 18.67
N PRO A 22 -9.78 -29.68 17.58
CA PRO A 22 -9.84 -30.99 16.92
C PRO A 22 -9.37 -32.07 17.89
N ASP A 23 -10.15 -33.16 18.00
CA ASP A 23 -9.72 -34.33 18.76
C ASP A 23 -8.58 -35.03 18.00
N LEU A 24 -7.36 -34.78 18.49
CA LEU A 24 -6.13 -35.31 17.88
C LEU A 24 -5.96 -36.82 18.16
N THR A 25 -6.76 -37.42 19.04
CA THR A 25 -6.66 -38.86 19.34
C THR A 25 -7.33 -39.74 18.29
N ALA A 26 -8.24 -39.17 17.50
CA ALA A 26 -8.97 -39.86 16.43
C ALA A 26 -8.15 -40.07 15.14
N PHE A 27 -7.05 -39.34 14.98
CA PHE A 27 -6.17 -39.42 13.82
C PHE A 27 -4.86 -40.11 14.22
N GLY A 28 -4.39 -41.08 13.44
CA GLY A 28 -3.06 -41.68 13.67
C GLY A 28 -1.94 -40.64 13.58
N GLY A 29 -0.78 -40.91 14.18
CA GLY A 29 0.29 -39.93 14.40
C GLY A 29 0.80 -39.17 13.16
N ALA A 30 0.73 -39.75 11.96
CA ALA A 30 1.10 -39.07 10.72
C ALA A 30 -0.02 -38.14 10.20
N THR A 31 -1.28 -38.57 10.32
CA THR A 31 -2.45 -37.77 9.94
C THR A 31 -2.69 -36.60 10.89
N THR A 32 -2.38 -36.74 12.18
CA THR A 32 -2.43 -35.61 13.14
C THR A 32 -1.39 -34.55 12.82
N ALA A 33 -0.15 -34.95 12.50
CA ALA A 33 0.90 -34.01 12.15
C ALA A 33 0.55 -33.18 10.89
N VAL A 34 -0.04 -33.82 9.87
CA VAL A 34 -0.50 -33.13 8.66
C VAL A 34 -1.70 -32.22 8.97
N ALA A 35 -2.67 -32.67 9.76
CA ALA A 35 -3.81 -31.84 10.13
C ALA A 35 -3.40 -30.60 10.95
N VAL A 36 -2.48 -30.78 11.91
CA VAL A 36 -1.96 -29.69 12.75
C VAL A 36 -1.15 -28.69 11.93
N THR A 37 -0.31 -29.17 11.01
CA THR A 37 0.47 -28.27 10.13
C THR A 37 -0.46 -27.46 9.22
N ILE A 38 -1.47 -28.08 8.62
CA ILE A 38 -2.48 -27.37 7.82
C ILE A 38 -3.22 -26.34 8.67
N ALA A 39 -3.64 -26.71 9.88
CA ALA A 39 -4.34 -25.79 10.79
C ALA A 39 -3.47 -24.59 11.18
N LEU A 40 -2.19 -24.80 11.47
CA LEU A 40 -1.23 -23.73 11.78
C LEU A 40 -1.00 -22.81 10.58
N VAL A 41 -0.83 -23.38 9.39
CA VAL A 41 -0.69 -22.59 8.15
C VAL A 41 -1.95 -21.75 7.92
N ALA A 42 -3.14 -22.34 8.00
CA ALA A 42 -4.40 -21.62 7.86
C ALA A 42 -4.53 -20.49 8.90
N ALA A 43 -4.22 -20.76 10.18
CA ALA A 43 -4.26 -19.77 11.24
C ALA A 43 -3.28 -18.61 10.99
N SER A 44 -2.05 -18.92 10.54
CA SER A 44 -1.07 -17.89 10.21
C SER A 44 -1.51 -17.00 9.03
N VAL A 45 -2.11 -17.59 7.99
CA VAL A 45 -2.64 -16.83 6.84
C VAL A 45 -3.77 -15.89 7.28
N VAL A 46 -4.70 -16.39 8.10
CA VAL A 46 -5.80 -15.56 8.65
C VAL A 46 -5.26 -14.43 9.49
N LEU A 47 -4.27 -14.70 10.35
CA LEU A 47 -3.63 -13.68 11.17
C LEU A 47 -2.97 -12.60 10.31
N VAL A 48 -2.20 -12.98 9.29
CA VAL A 48 -1.58 -12.02 8.34
C VAL A 48 -2.64 -11.20 7.62
N ALA A 49 -3.74 -11.81 7.19
CA ALA A 49 -4.84 -11.09 6.55
C ALA A 49 -5.49 -10.06 7.49
N ILE A 50 -5.76 -10.43 8.75
CA ILE A 50 -6.28 -9.51 9.76
C ILE A 50 -5.30 -8.36 9.98
N LEU A 51 -4.00 -8.64 10.12
CA LEU A 51 -2.98 -7.61 10.27
C LEU A 51 -2.93 -6.66 9.07
N ALA A 52 -3.01 -7.19 7.84
CA ALA A 52 -2.99 -6.39 6.61
C ALA A 52 -4.22 -5.47 6.49
N VAL A 53 -5.39 -5.93 6.94
CA VAL A 53 -6.62 -5.12 6.95
C VAL A 53 -6.60 -4.09 8.08
N ALA A 54 -6.14 -4.48 9.28
CA ALA A 54 -6.09 -3.60 10.45
C ALA A 54 -4.97 -2.54 10.36
N HIS A 55 -3.88 -2.88 9.69
CA HIS A 55 -2.74 -2.00 9.42
C HIS A 55 -2.53 -1.95 7.91
N PRO A 56 -3.42 -1.25 7.18
CA PRO A 56 -3.17 -1.01 5.77
C PRO A 56 -1.79 -0.34 5.71
N ALA A 57 -0.85 -0.97 5.00
CA ALA A 57 0.42 -0.34 4.73
C ALA A 57 0.07 1.05 4.21
N SER A 58 0.59 2.10 4.86
CA SER A 58 0.62 3.41 4.28
C SER A 58 1.50 3.25 3.05
N GLY A 59 0.89 2.81 1.96
CA GLY A 59 1.46 2.82 0.63
C GLY A 59 1.71 4.29 0.37
N GLY A 60 2.86 4.76 0.86
CA GLY A 60 3.38 6.08 0.59
C GLY A 60 3.57 6.07 -0.90
N ALA A 61 2.58 6.62 -1.61
CA ALA A 61 2.84 7.13 -2.93
C ALA A 61 4.09 7.98 -2.75
N SER A 62 5.18 7.54 -3.39
CA SER A 62 6.42 8.31 -3.39
C SER A 62 6.02 9.74 -3.74
N PRO A 63 6.43 10.76 -2.95
CA PRO A 63 5.97 12.11 -3.18
C PRO A 63 6.20 12.44 -4.65
N PRO A 64 5.20 13.06 -5.33
CA PRO A 64 5.29 13.30 -6.76
C PRO A 64 6.62 13.98 -7.06
N HIS A 65 7.36 13.42 -8.02
CA HIS A 65 8.68 13.93 -8.37
C HIS A 65 8.60 15.46 -8.53
N PRO A 66 9.56 16.26 -8.01
CA PRO A 66 9.43 17.71 -7.93
C PRO A 66 9.04 18.37 -9.26
N ARG A 67 9.45 17.78 -10.39
CA ARG A 67 9.10 18.26 -11.73
C ARG A 67 7.63 18.05 -12.13
N ARG A 68 6.91 17.11 -11.52
CA ARG A 68 5.46 16.88 -11.72
C ARG A 68 4.57 17.77 -10.84
N ALA A 69 5.14 18.47 -9.87
CA ALA A 69 4.42 19.39 -9.00
C ALA A 69 4.47 20.86 -9.48
N ILE A 70 5.12 21.13 -10.62
CA ILE A 70 5.21 22.47 -11.21
C ILE A 70 3.93 22.73 -12.00
N ASP A 71 3.08 23.60 -11.48
CA ASP A 71 1.89 24.09 -12.19
C ASP A 71 2.29 25.02 -13.34
N ILE A 72 1.48 25.09 -14.40
CA ILE A 72 1.68 26.00 -15.55
C ILE A 72 1.66 27.46 -15.10
N SER A 73 0.95 27.76 -13.99
CA SER A 73 0.93 29.09 -13.38
C SER A 73 2.17 29.40 -12.52
N SER A 74 3.04 28.42 -12.28
CA SER A 74 4.25 28.62 -11.46
C SER A 74 5.16 29.65 -12.14
N PRO A 75 5.59 30.70 -11.40
CA PRO A 75 6.45 31.72 -11.97
C PRO A 75 7.80 31.12 -12.40
N LEU A 76 8.20 31.41 -13.63
CA LEU A 76 9.54 31.05 -14.12
C LEU A 76 10.59 31.84 -13.34
N THR A 77 11.61 31.15 -12.84
CA THR A 77 12.75 31.83 -12.23
C THR A 77 13.53 32.57 -13.31
N GLN A 78 14.17 33.68 -12.95
CA GLN A 78 14.96 34.48 -13.91
C GLN A 78 16.18 33.74 -14.48
N SER A 79 16.53 32.58 -13.89
CA SER A 79 17.55 31.66 -14.39
C SER A 79 17.06 30.73 -15.50
N ASP A 80 15.75 30.65 -15.73
CA ASP A 80 15.16 29.84 -16.79
C ASP A 80 15.40 30.52 -18.15
N PRO A 81 16.00 29.85 -19.15
CA PRO A 81 16.25 30.43 -20.47
C PRO A 81 14.98 30.93 -21.17
N ASP A 82 13.81 30.39 -20.81
CA ASP A 82 12.53 30.78 -21.39
C ASP A 82 11.88 31.98 -20.66
N ALA A 83 12.42 32.40 -19.52
CA ALA A 83 11.91 33.53 -18.75
C ALA A 83 11.91 34.85 -19.56
N PRO A 84 10.94 35.75 -19.31
CA PRO A 84 10.89 37.05 -19.96
C PRO A 84 12.18 37.84 -19.72
N GLY A 85 12.71 38.49 -20.77
CA GLY A 85 13.94 39.29 -20.69
C GLY A 85 15.19 38.58 -21.21
N HIS A 86 15.15 37.26 -21.40
CA HIS A 86 16.23 36.56 -22.11
C HIS A 86 16.18 36.86 -23.61
N PRO A 87 17.32 37.21 -24.23
CA PRO A 87 17.42 37.32 -25.67
C PRO A 87 16.95 36.02 -26.31
N ARG A 88 15.87 36.09 -27.10
CA ARG A 88 15.41 34.96 -27.90
C ARG A 88 15.99 35.14 -29.30
N PRO A 89 17.02 34.36 -29.71
CA PRO A 89 17.40 34.31 -31.11
C PRO A 89 16.19 33.80 -31.89
N ARG A 90 15.50 34.69 -32.62
CA ARG A 90 14.45 34.25 -33.52
C ARG A 90 15.15 33.55 -34.67
N ALA A 91 14.99 32.23 -34.77
CA ALA A 91 15.30 31.53 -36.01
C ALA A 91 14.54 32.24 -37.16
N PRO A 92 15.12 32.33 -38.37
CA PRO A 92 14.46 32.94 -39.51
C PRO A 92 13.05 32.37 -39.68
N GLN A 93 12.04 33.23 -39.55
CA GLN A 93 10.64 32.82 -39.67
C GLN A 93 10.35 32.62 -41.16
N HIS A 94 10.28 31.38 -41.64
CA HIS A 94 9.68 31.12 -42.93
C HIS A 94 8.17 31.39 -42.80
N ALA A 95 7.73 32.53 -43.32
CA ALA A 95 6.32 32.90 -43.34
C ALA A 95 5.54 31.83 -44.12
N ALA A 96 4.59 31.16 -43.47
CA ALA A 96 3.64 30.30 -44.18
C ALA A 96 2.74 31.20 -45.03
N SER A 97 2.74 30.95 -46.34
CA SER A 97 1.87 31.65 -47.29
C SER A 97 0.41 31.36 -46.96
N ALA A 98 -0.41 32.41 -46.78
CA ALA A 98 -1.85 32.26 -46.68
C ALA A 98 -2.42 31.93 -48.06
N ALA A 99 -3.23 30.87 -48.14
CA ALA A 99 -4.02 30.46 -49.30
C ALA A 99 -5.48 30.32 -48.86
#